data_AF-A0AAT9W221-F1
#
_entry.id   AF-A0AAT9W221-F1
#
_cell.length_a   1.000
_cell.length_b   1.000
_cell.length_c   1.000
_cell.angle_alpha   90.00
_cell.angle_beta   90.00
_cell.angle_gamma   90.00
#
_symmetry.space_group_name_H-M   'P 1'
#
loop_
_entity.id
_entity.type
_entity.pdbx_description
1 polymer ?
#
loop_
_entity_poly.entity_id
_entity_poly.type
_entity_poly.pdbx_seq_one_letter_code
_entity_poly.pdbx_strand_id
1 'polypeptide(L)'
;MAETIPLYYRELLEMNQAMLDMARQERWDDFVEIASRYVIQKQDILNNSTDALSASEKEELKVLLKQLLDNEAEITRNLRARLDTLKQNLSSIHRGARCSQLYTRHQAPSLH
;
A
#
# COMPACT_ATOMS: atom_id res chain seq x y z
N MET A 1 11.09 8.04 30.09
CA MET A 1 10.20 7.96 28.91
C MET A 1 10.90 7.19 27.77
N ALA A 2 11.39 5.97 28.05
CA ALA A 2 12.02 5.09 27.06
C ALA A 2 11.13 3.86 26.74
N GLU A 3 10.28 3.46 27.70
CA GLU A 3 9.35 2.32 27.58
C GLU A 3 8.28 2.46 26.49
N THR A 4 8.01 3.66 25.98
CA THR A 4 6.94 3.87 25.00
C THR A 4 7.39 3.65 23.56
N ILE A 5 8.69 3.73 23.27
CA ILE A 5 9.20 3.59 21.90
C ILE A 5 8.91 2.18 21.34
N PRO A 6 9.22 1.07 22.04
CA PRO A 6 8.91 -0.27 21.54
C PRO A 6 7.40 -0.52 21.31
N LEU A 7 6.54 0.13 22.10
CA LEU A 7 5.08 0.03 21.95
C LEU A 7 4.61 0.69 20.66
N TYR A 8 5.09 1.89 20.36
CA TYR A 8 4.72 2.60 19.12
C TYR A 8 5.17 1.84 17.86
N TYR A 9 6.34 1.21 17.88
CA TYR A 9 6.79 0.38 16.76
C TYR A 9 5.96 -0.91 16.61
N ARG A 10 5.43 -1.45 17.71
CA ARG A 10 4.51 -2.60 17.68
C ARG A 10 3.16 -2.22 17.10
N GLU A 11 2.57 -1.11 17.52
CA GLU A 11 1.32 -0.60 16.93
C GLU A 11 1.47 -0.37 15.43
N LEU A 12 2.60 0.19 15.02
CA LEU A 12 2.91 0.43 13.61
C LEU A 12 3.06 -0.88 12.83
N LEU A 13 3.65 -1.92 13.43
CA LEU A 13 3.71 -3.27 12.85
C LEU A 13 2.31 -3.90 12.70
N GLU A 14 1.43 -3.74 13.68
CA GLU A 14 0.04 -4.23 13.61
C GLU A 14 -0.74 -3.55 12.49
N MET A 15 -0.64 -2.22 12.37
CA MET A 15 -1.22 -1.47 11.25
C MET A 15 -0.66 -1.95 9.90
N ASN A 16 0.63 -2.26 9.85
CA ASN A 16 1.28 -2.76 8.65
C ASN A 16 0.77 -4.15 8.25
N GLN A 17 0.60 -5.05 9.21
CA GLN A 17 0.00 -6.37 8.98
C GLN A 17 -1.46 -6.27 8.52
N ALA A 18 -2.26 -5.40 9.15
CA ALA A 18 -3.63 -5.15 8.73
C ALA A 18 -3.71 -4.63 7.28
N MET A 19 -2.81 -3.71 6.90
CA MET A 19 -2.70 -3.25 5.51
C MET A 19 -2.32 -4.38 4.54
N LEU A 20 -1.42 -5.28 4.93
CA LEU A 20 -1.04 -6.42 4.11
C LEU A 20 -2.23 -7.37 3.88
N ASP A 21 -3.01 -7.66 4.92
CA ASP A 21 -4.20 -8.50 4.82
C ASP A 21 -5.30 -7.84 3.97
N MET A 22 -5.50 -6.52 4.13
CA MET A 22 -6.42 -5.75 3.27
C MET A 22 -5.98 -5.78 1.81
N ALA A 23 -4.67 -5.65 1.53
CA ALA A 23 -4.13 -5.74 0.19
C ALA A 23 -4.33 -7.13 -0.43
N ARG A 24 -4.17 -8.20 0.37
CA ARG A 24 -4.44 -9.59 -0.06
C ARG A 24 -5.92 -9.86 -0.32
N GLN A 25 -6.81 -9.21 0.43
CA GLN A 25 -8.27 -9.34 0.29
C GLN A 25 -8.87 -8.37 -0.74
N GLU A 26 -8.05 -7.60 -1.46
CA GLU A 26 -8.48 -6.55 -2.38
C GLU A 26 -9.40 -5.47 -1.76
N ARG A 27 -9.30 -5.26 -0.43
CA ARG A 27 -10.09 -4.24 0.30
C ARG A 27 -9.42 -2.87 0.22
N TRP A 28 -9.43 -2.29 -0.96
CA TRP A 28 -8.66 -1.07 -1.26
C TRP A 28 -9.18 0.19 -0.59
N ASP A 29 -10.50 0.33 -0.39
CA ASP A 29 -11.08 1.51 0.26
C ASP A 29 -10.63 1.59 1.73
N ASP A 30 -10.69 0.46 2.44
CA ASP A 30 -10.21 0.36 3.83
C ASP A 30 -8.69 0.50 3.92
N PHE A 31 -7.95 -0.04 2.94
CA PHE A 31 -6.50 0.07 2.86
C PHE A 31 -6.04 1.52 2.81
N VAL A 32 -6.69 2.36 2.00
CA VAL A 32 -6.31 3.77 1.82
C VAL A 32 -6.51 4.56 3.12
N GLU A 33 -7.57 4.29 3.87
CA GLU A 33 -7.80 4.96 5.15
C GLU A 33 -6.69 4.63 6.16
N ILE A 34 -6.38 3.34 6.34
CA ILE A 34 -5.33 2.91 7.27
C ILE A 34 -3.94 3.38 6.82
N ALA A 35 -3.66 3.36 5.51
CA ALA A 35 -2.38 3.81 4.98
C ALA A 35 -2.10 5.30 5.30
N SER A 36 -3.12 6.14 5.28
CA SER A 36 -2.98 7.56 5.63
C SER A 36 -2.56 7.76 7.10
N ARG A 37 -3.21 7.02 8.01
CA ARG A 37 -2.91 7.05 9.45
C ARG A 37 -1.53 6.46 9.73
N TYR A 38 -1.18 5.37 9.06
CA TYR A 38 0.12 4.72 9.17
C TYR A 38 1.28 5.67 8.84
N VAL A 39 1.17 6.42 7.76
CA VAL A 39 2.23 7.37 7.34
C VAL A 39 2.40 8.48 8.37
N ILE A 40 1.31 9.03 8.91
CA ILE A 40 1.35 10.07 9.95
C ILE A 40 2.02 9.52 11.22
N GLN A 41 1.59 8.37 11.70
CA GLN A 41 2.12 7.75 12.91
C GLN A 41 3.59 7.36 12.77
N LYS A 42 4.00 6.88 11.58
CA LYS A 42 5.41 6.63 11.24
C LYS A 42 6.26 7.89 11.33
N GLN A 43 5.76 9.00 10.78
CA GLN A 43 6.48 10.27 10.81
C GLN A 43 6.59 10.82 12.24
N ASP A 44 5.52 10.71 13.03
CA ASP A 44 5.51 11.14 14.43
C ASP A 44 6.51 10.34 15.27
N ILE A 45 6.60 9.02 15.08
CA ILE A 45 7.57 8.18 15.80
C ILE A 45 9.01 8.56 15.41
N LEU A 46 9.29 8.78 14.12
CA LEU A 46 10.61 9.22 13.66
C LEU A 46 11.01 10.58 14.22
N ASN A 47 10.05 11.50 14.40
CA ASN A 47 10.30 12.83 14.93
C ASN A 47 10.49 12.82 16.47
N ASN A 48 9.90 11.86 17.17
CA ASN A 48 9.92 11.78 18.64
C ASN A 48 10.87 10.70 19.19
N SER A 49 11.46 9.87 18.33
CA SER A 49 12.44 8.86 18.75
C SER A 49 13.69 9.53 19.33
N THR A 50 13.86 9.40 20.65
CA THR A 50 15.00 9.94 21.40
C THR A 50 16.06 8.84 21.59
N ASP A 51 17.34 9.18 21.43
CA ASP A 51 18.50 8.26 21.39
C ASP A 51 18.81 7.46 22.68
N ALA A 52 17.99 7.62 23.72
CA ALA A 52 18.21 7.04 25.05
C ALA A 52 17.64 5.61 25.21
N LEU A 53 17.84 4.74 24.21
CA LEU A 53 17.48 3.32 24.29
C LEU A 53 18.64 2.50 24.86
N SER A 54 18.33 1.59 25.79
CA SER A 54 19.30 0.60 26.28
C SER A 54 19.71 -0.38 25.18
N ALA A 55 20.81 -1.11 25.38
CA ALA A 55 21.31 -2.08 24.40
C ALA A 55 20.29 -3.21 24.10
N SER A 56 19.51 -3.64 25.10
CA SER A 56 18.48 -4.66 24.93
C SER A 56 17.31 -4.14 24.09
N GLU A 57 16.82 -2.92 24.39
CA GLU A 57 15.73 -2.28 23.64
C GLU A 57 16.13 -1.99 22.19
N LYS A 58 17.40 -1.67 21.94
CA LYS A 58 17.93 -1.48 20.57
C LYS A 58 17.88 -2.77 19.76
N GLU A 59 18.20 -3.93 20.35
CA GLU A 59 18.17 -5.20 19.63
C GLU A 59 16.73 -5.65 19.34
N GLU A 60 15.81 -5.48 20.30
CA GLU A 60 14.38 -5.72 20.07
C GLU A 60 13.82 -4.81 18.97
N LEU A 61 14.15 -3.51 19.03
CA LEU A 61 13.74 -2.54 18.02
C LEU A 61 14.28 -2.89 16.63
N LYS A 62 15.52 -3.39 16.55
CA LYS A 62 16.14 -3.81 15.29
C LYS A 62 15.40 -5.00 14.66
N VAL A 63 14.94 -5.96 15.47
CA VAL A 63 14.12 -7.08 14.99
C VAL A 63 12.78 -6.57 14.47
N LEU A 64 12.10 -5.69 15.22
CA LEU A 64 10.82 -5.09 14.83
C LEU A 64 10.94 -4.28 13.52
N LEU A 65 11.98 -3.44 13.40
CA LEU A 65 12.25 -2.66 12.20
C LEU A 65 12.52 -3.53 10.98
N LYS A 66 13.24 -4.65 11.16
CA LYS A 66 13.49 -5.60 10.08
C LYS A 66 12.17 -6.22 9.58
N GLN A 67 11.32 -6.69 10.50
CA GLN A 67 10.01 -7.22 10.15
C GLN A 67 9.14 -6.17 9.44
N LEU A 68 9.19 -4.92 9.91
CA LEU A 68 8.45 -3.83 9.29
C LEU A 68 8.92 -3.55 7.85
N LEU A 69 10.24 -3.51 7.62
CA LEU A 69 10.81 -3.30 6.29
C LEU A 69 10.46 -4.44 5.33
N ASP A 70 10.51 -5.69 5.81
CA ASP A 70 10.15 -6.86 5.01
C ASP A 70 8.67 -6.81 4.60
N ASN A 71 7.78 -6.43 5.54
CA ASN A 71 6.36 -6.29 5.24
C ASN A 71 6.08 -5.09 4.32
N GLU A 72 6.73 -3.94 4.50
CA GLU A 72 6.61 -2.78 3.60
C GLU A 72 7.02 -3.14 2.16
N ALA A 73 8.05 -3.96 1.99
CA ALA A 73 8.48 -4.46 0.68
C ALA A 73 7.44 -5.41 0.07
N GLU A 74 6.75 -6.22 0.86
CA GLU A 74 5.64 -7.06 0.39
C GLU A 74 4.41 -6.24 -0.01
N ILE A 75 4.01 -5.26 0.82
CA ILE A 75 2.90 -4.35 0.52
C ILE A 75 3.18 -3.59 -0.78
N THR A 76 4.39 -3.06 -0.95
CA THR A 76 4.79 -2.33 -2.16
C THR A 76 4.72 -3.22 -3.40
N ARG A 77 5.14 -4.49 -3.30
CA ARG A 77 5.03 -5.46 -4.40
C ARG A 77 3.58 -5.75 -4.77
N ASN A 78 2.72 -5.99 -3.78
CA ASN A 78 1.28 -6.21 -4.00
C ASN A 78 0.60 -5.00 -4.64
N LEU A 79 0.87 -3.80 -4.14
CA LEU A 79 0.34 -2.55 -4.72
C LEU A 79 0.78 -2.37 -6.17
N ARG A 80 2.06 -2.63 -6.48
CA ARG A 80 2.58 -2.50 -7.84
C ARG A 80 1.94 -3.50 -8.79
N ALA A 81 1.79 -4.76 -8.37
CA ALA A 81 1.11 -5.78 -9.16
C ALA A 81 -0.34 -5.37 -9.46
N ARG A 82 -1.08 -4.88 -8.46
CA ARG A 82 -2.46 -4.39 -8.65
C ARG A 82 -2.51 -3.19 -9.60
N LEU A 83 -1.60 -2.23 -9.45
CA LEU A 83 -1.50 -1.07 -10.33
C LEU A 83 -1.26 -1.48 -11.79
N ASP A 84 -0.42 -2.49 -12.01
CA ASP A 84 -0.19 -3.04 -13.34
C ASP A 84 -1.44 -3.73 -13.90
N THR A 85 -2.20 -4.48 -13.08
CA THR A 85 -3.50 -5.04 -13.47
C THR A 85 -4.51 -3.94 -13.84
N LEU A 86 -4.60 -2.86 -13.05
CA LEU A 86 -5.48 -1.73 -13.35
C LEU A 86 -5.09 -1.04 -14.66
N LYS A 87 -3.79 -0.83 -14.90
CA LYS A 87 -3.28 -0.29 -16.18
C LYS A 87 -3.62 -1.20 -17.36
N GLN A 88 -3.48 -2.51 -17.19
CA GLN A 88 -3.84 -3.49 -18.23
C GLN A 88 -5.33 -3.43 -18.56
N ASN A 89 -6.20 -3.39 -17.54
CA ASN A 89 -7.65 -3.26 -17.70
C ASN A 89 -8.05 -1.93 -18.35
N LEU A 90 -7.41 -0.81 -17.97
CA LEU A 90 -7.63 0.47 -18.65
C LEU A 90 -7.20 0.40 -20.12
N SER A 91 -6.06 -0.22 -20.41
CA SER A 91 -5.59 -0.39 -21.80
C SER A 91 -6.53 -1.27 -22.64
N SER A 92 -7.12 -2.32 -22.04
CA SER A 92 -8.09 -3.18 -22.73
C SER A 92 -9.41 -2.44 -22.97
N ILE A 93 -9.89 -1.65 -22.02
CA ILE A 93 -11.06 -0.77 -22.20
C ILE A 93 -10.82 0.25 -23.32
N HIS A 94 -9.67 0.94 -23.32
CA HIS A 94 -9.34 1.89 -24.39
C HIS A 94 -9.28 1.23 -25.78
N ARG A 95 -8.71 0.03 -25.88
CA ARG A 95 -8.69 -0.74 -27.13
C ARG A 95 -10.09 -1.19 -27.56
N GLY A 96 -10.90 -1.66 -26.62
CA GLY A 96 -12.30 -2.04 -26.86
C GLY A 96 -13.16 -0.87 -27.34
N ALA A 97 -13.02 0.30 -26.69
CA ALA A 97 -13.69 1.53 -27.10
C ALA A 97 -13.28 1.97 -28.51
N ARG A 98 -12.00 1.86 -28.87
CA ARG A 98 -11.50 2.17 -30.21
C ARG A 98 -12.02 1.18 -31.27
N CYS A 99 -12.08 -0.11 -30.96
CA CYS A 99 -12.73 -1.10 -31.83
C CYS A 99 -14.21 -0.81 -32.01
N SER A 100 -14.95 -0.56 -30.93
CA SER A 100 -16.37 -0.21 -30.98
C SER A 100 -16.62 1.04 -31.84
N GLN A 101 -15.80 2.09 -31.70
CA GLN A 101 -15.87 3.29 -32.54
C GLN A 101 -15.63 3.00 -34.02
N LEU A 102 -14.69 2.10 -34.35
CA LEU A 102 -14.44 1.69 -35.75
C LEU A 102 -15.61 0.89 -36.33
N TYR A 103 -16.23 0.00 -35.53
CA TYR A 103 -17.43 -0.73 -35.94
C TYR A 103 -18.62 0.21 -36.15
N THR A 104 -18.89 1.15 -35.24
CA THR A 104 -19.96 2.15 -35.41
C THR A 104 -19.71 3.05 -36.64
N ARG A 105 -18.44 3.37 -36.92
CA ARG A 105 -18.06 4.15 -38.12
C ARG A 105 -18.21 3.35 -39.42
N HIS A 106 -17.99 2.03 -39.40
CA HIS A 106 -18.22 1.14 -40.55
C HIS A 106 -19.67 0.69 -40.71
N GLN A 107 -20.47 0.74 -39.64
CA GLN A 107 -21.92 0.47 -39.66
C GLN A 107 -22.77 1.71 -39.95
N ALA A 108 -22.19 2.90 -40.17
CA ALA A 108 -22.93 4.03 -40.73
C ALA A 108 -23.42 3.61 -42.13
N PRO A 109 -24.71 3.28 -42.31
CA PRO A 109 -25.18 2.76 -43.57
C PRO A 109 -25.13 3.90 -44.58
N SER A 110 -24.61 3.59 -45.76
CA SER A 110 -25.02 4.26 -46.99
C SER A 110 -26.55 4.24 -47.07
N LEU A 111 -27.21 5.27 -46.54
CA LEU A 111 -28.60 5.55 -46.83
C LEU A 111 -28.62 6.33 -48.13
N HIS A 112 -29.16 5.64 -49.12
CA HIS A 112 -29.33 6.00 -50.50
C HIS A 112 -30.48 7.00 -50.68
#